data_AF-A0A815DC12-F1
#
_entry.id   AF-A0A815DC12-F1
#
_cell.length_a   1.000
_cell.length_b   1.000
_cell.length_c   1.000
_cell.angle_alpha   90.00
_cell.angle_beta   90.00
_cell.angle_gamma   90.00
#
_symmetry.space_group_name_H-M   'P 1'
#
loop_
_entity.id
_entity.type
_entity.pdbx_description
1 polymer ?
#
loop_
_entity_poly.entity_id
_entity_poly.type
_entity_poly.pdbx_seq_one_letter_code
_entity_poly.pdbx_strand_id
1 'polypeptide(L)'
;MTSDTVFISDDEKNHRPTTRHFDVVHSDEDDEENQIRLLSSDSTDNPLSSTPPTTTTTNVDTFDDKELNQLYDDWLEFDTQLRVIEPKHKEYVRRLDDVESLKTKYRLEFDKYKKKLDQLKKDVNQLKKVYAKKEEATKKNNSNVLNVKTSKSTTNLEPKNSSQDSTHPLPTINSSPSLDKIVNNLTTLQRLNVISEQINTNELYLSRVSDTLPRKDPYLKVILGGVDVSILNKADRWTYKQEYEKFKFIVTCISLVSSLVIWSLTSRYRAFDALFHFLLVWYYCTLTIRESILIVNGSNINPWWRAHHFIATVATAILLTWPESQSYHAFRTQFFVFSFFLSFVQVLQFYYQRGCLYRLRALGETHDMDITIEGFHRWMFHGLSFLVPFLLVGYLFQLYNAYTLWQLAHVSTTHEWQVMVLAIIFFLLFLGNILTTLSVLRDKLREKTPPSTLRQKYQSLKTFLSTNYHRRSRSFHQFGNRQEKEQTDNIDVTSKDD
;
A
#
# COMPACT_ATOMS: atom_id res chain seq x y z
N MET A 1 35.59 30.24 11.48
CA MET A 1 36.11 29.86 10.15
C MET A 1 35.41 28.57 9.76
N THR A 2 34.46 28.50 8.85
CA THR A 2 33.99 29.42 7.80
C THR A 2 32.47 29.32 7.69
N SER A 3 31.81 30.48 7.57
CA SER A 3 30.43 30.65 7.13
C SER A 3 30.28 30.16 5.70
N ASP A 4 29.10 29.64 5.35
CA ASP A 4 28.49 29.89 4.05
C ASP A 4 26.97 30.03 4.22
N THR A 5 26.57 31.30 4.24
CA THR A 5 25.20 31.79 4.23
C THR A 5 24.81 31.93 2.75
N VAL A 6 23.86 31.13 2.28
CA VAL A 6 23.28 31.33 0.95
C VAL A 6 22.02 32.17 1.09
N PHE A 7 22.09 33.38 0.56
CA PHE A 7 20.98 34.30 0.32
C PHE A 7 19.91 33.64 -0.56
N ILE A 8 18.66 33.66 -0.11
CA ILE A 8 17.48 33.42 -0.96
C ILE A 8 16.90 34.80 -1.29
N SER A 9 16.77 35.07 -2.58
CA SER A 9 16.19 36.28 -3.17
C SER A 9 14.67 36.37 -2.94
N ASP A 10 14.20 37.57 -2.61
CA ASP A 10 12.82 37.95 -2.26
C ASP A 10 11.85 38.07 -3.46
N ASP A 11 11.78 37.09 -4.36
CA ASP A 11 10.89 37.17 -5.56
C ASP A 11 10.06 35.90 -5.86
N GLU A 12 9.52 35.24 -4.82
CA GLU A 12 8.54 34.17 -5.03
C GLU A 12 7.42 34.13 -3.97
N LYS A 13 6.96 35.32 -3.54
CA LYS A 13 5.70 35.49 -2.80
C LYS A 13 4.55 35.74 -3.77
N ASN A 14 4.10 34.69 -4.45
CA ASN A 14 2.69 34.50 -4.83
C ASN A 14 2.61 33.23 -5.66
N HIS A 15 1.97 32.20 -5.09
CA HIS A 15 1.29 31.03 -5.70
C HIS A 15 1.45 29.82 -4.77
N ARG A 16 0.73 29.85 -3.64
CA ARG A 16 0.51 28.68 -2.79
C ARG A 16 -0.97 28.27 -2.90
N PRO A 17 -1.31 27.02 -3.26
CA PRO A 17 -2.68 26.58 -3.22
C PRO A 17 -3.09 26.38 -1.75
N THR A 18 -4.18 27.03 -1.37
CA THR A 18 -4.82 26.99 -0.06
C THR A 18 -5.25 25.56 0.26
N THR A 19 -4.63 24.96 1.27
CA THR A 19 -5.11 23.74 1.91
C THR A 19 -6.44 24.03 2.58
N ARG A 20 -7.53 23.42 2.10
CA ARG A 20 -8.83 23.42 2.78
C ARG A 20 -8.71 22.63 4.09
N HIS A 21 -8.66 23.34 5.20
CA HIS A 21 -9.02 22.79 6.51
C HIS A 21 -10.51 22.41 6.47
N PHE A 22 -10.82 21.17 6.85
CA PHE A 22 -12.18 20.83 7.27
C PHE A 22 -12.34 21.39 8.68
N ASP A 23 -13.08 22.49 8.80
CA ASP A 23 -13.58 22.94 10.09
C ASP A 23 -14.63 21.94 10.57
N VAL A 24 -14.37 21.37 11.75
CA VAL A 24 -15.36 20.64 12.53
C VAL A 24 -16.31 21.71 13.07
N VAL A 25 -17.48 21.84 12.45
CA VAL A 25 -18.57 22.65 13.00
C VAL A 25 -19.08 21.90 14.24
N HIS A 26 -18.93 22.51 15.42
CA HIS A 26 -19.66 22.11 16.61
C HIS A 26 -21.15 22.39 16.36
N SER A 27 -21.98 21.37 16.62
CA SER A 27 -23.43 21.47 16.61
C SER A 27 -23.88 22.25 17.84
N ASP A 28 -24.22 23.52 17.67
CA ASP A 28 -24.93 24.33 18.67
C ASP A 28 -26.43 23.98 18.65
N GLU A 29 -26.78 22.69 18.85
CA GLU A 29 -28.17 22.22 18.85
C GLU A 29 -28.82 22.26 20.25
N ASP A 30 -28.09 22.62 21.31
CA ASP A 30 -28.58 22.51 22.70
C ASP A 30 -29.05 23.85 23.34
N ASP A 31 -28.88 25.00 22.69
CA ASP A 31 -29.18 26.32 23.29
C ASP A 31 -30.51 26.97 22.82
N GLU A 32 -31.13 26.53 21.72
CA GLU A 32 -32.41 27.11 21.25
C GLU A 32 -33.65 26.52 21.95
N GLU A 33 -33.58 25.29 22.47
CA GLU A 33 -34.76 24.63 23.06
C GLU A 33 -35.16 25.23 24.43
N ASN A 34 -34.25 25.95 25.10
CA ASN A 34 -34.52 26.60 26.39
C ASN A 34 -35.16 28.00 26.28
N GLN A 35 -35.03 28.70 25.15
CA GLN A 35 -35.65 30.02 24.99
C GLN A 35 -37.15 29.95 24.63
N ILE A 36 -37.57 28.88 23.96
CA ILE A 36 -38.98 28.70 23.56
C ILE A 36 -39.88 28.33 24.76
N ARG A 37 -39.34 27.74 25.83
CA ARG A 37 -40.11 27.37 27.04
C ARG A 37 -40.42 28.52 28.00
N LEU A 38 -39.74 29.67 27.90
CA LEU A 38 -39.93 30.81 28.82
C LEU A 38 -40.99 31.82 28.35
N LEU A 39 -41.49 31.72 27.12
CA LEU A 39 -42.45 32.67 26.55
C LEU A 39 -43.92 32.22 26.56
N SER A 40 -44.24 31.06 27.16
CA SER A 40 -45.59 30.47 27.12
C SER A 40 -46.32 30.39 28.47
N SER A 41 -45.89 31.14 29.49
CA SER A 41 -46.58 31.18 30.79
C SER A 41 -46.67 32.59 31.36
N ASP A 42 -47.64 33.38 30.90
CA ASP A 42 -48.41 34.26 31.81
C ASP A 42 -49.61 34.89 31.10
N SER A 43 -50.83 34.57 31.56
CA SER A 43 -51.95 35.53 31.71
C SER A 43 -53.28 34.84 32.00
N THR A 44 -53.67 34.81 33.28
CA THR A 44 -55.07 34.90 33.70
C THR A 44 -55.15 35.59 35.06
N ASP A 45 -55.71 36.81 35.12
CA ASP A 45 -56.82 37.19 36.03
C ASP A 45 -57.08 38.72 36.09
N ASN A 46 -58.18 39.15 35.42
CA ASN A 46 -59.30 40.00 35.90
C ASN A 46 -59.12 41.47 36.41
N PRO A 47 -60.19 42.33 36.49
CA PRO A 47 -60.90 42.98 35.38
C PRO A 47 -61.24 44.50 35.57
N LEU A 48 -61.80 45.12 34.51
CA LEU A 48 -62.76 46.25 34.43
C LEU A 48 -62.31 47.73 34.68
N SER A 49 -62.30 48.58 33.63
CA SER A 49 -63.25 49.72 33.46
C SER A 49 -63.04 50.51 32.14
N SER A 50 -64.17 50.91 31.53
CA SER A 50 -64.49 51.99 30.54
C SER A 50 -63.35 52.90 30.01
N THR A 51 -63.15 53.18 28.71
CA THR A 51 -63.99 53.86 27.66
C THR A 51 -63.30 53.77 26.27
N PRO A 52 -63.95 54.06 25.10
CA PRO A 52 -63.34 53.93 23.76
C PRO A 52 -62.97 55.32 23.14
N PRO A 53 -62.43 55.40 21.91
CA PRO A 53 -61.00 55.29 21.57
C PRO A 53 -60.44 56.56 20.89
N THR A 54 -59.13 56.83 20.99
CA THR A 54 -58.46 57.73 20.05
C THR A 54 -57.04 57.24 19.75
N THR A 55 -56.93 56.61 18.58
CA THR A 55 -55.86 56.75 17.59
C THR A 55 -54.43 56.93 18.09
N THR A 56 -53.57 55.93 17.88
CA THR A 56 -52.30 56.04 17.12
C THR A 56 -51.76 54.62 16.90
N THR A 57 -52.32 53.93 15.90
CA THR A 57 -51.60 52.90 15.13
C THR A 57 -50.54 53.60 14.31
N THR A 58 -49.28 53.18 14.43
CA THR A 58 -48.22 53.15 13.41
C THR A 58 -46.85 53.22 14.09
N ASN A 59 -46.17 52.08 14.28
CA ASN A 59 -44.70 51.95 14.17
C ASN A 59 -44.14 50.60 14.66
N VAL A 60 -44.90 49.77 15.38
CA VAL A 60 -44.43 48.42 15.79
C VAL A 60 -44.67 47.39 14.68
N ASP A 61 -45.87 47.39 14.08
CA ASP A 61 -46.24 46.45 13.01
C ASP A 61 -45.32 46.52 11.77
N THR A 62 -44.80 47.70 11.44
CA THR A 62 -43.94 47.91 10.26
C THR A 62 -42.52 47.35 10.39
N PHE A 63 -42.03 47.14 11.62
CA PHE A 63 -40.68 46.59 11.86
C PHE A 63 -40.71 45.06 11.80
N ASP A 64 -41.71 44.44 12.45
CA ASP A 64 -41.95 42.98 12.40
C ASP A 64 -42.32 42.51 10.99
N ASP A 65 -43.08 43.32 10.23
CA ASP A 65 -43.37 43.03 8.82
C ASP A 65 -42.12 43.00 7.96
N LYS A 66 -41.10 43.81 8.28
CA LYS A 66 -39.86 43.86 7.49
C LYS A 66 -38.98 42.63 7.74
N GLU A 67 -38.84 42.21 8.99
CA GLU A 67 -38.12 40.99 9.34
C GLU A 67 -38.85 39.73 8.82
N LEU A 68 -40.18 39.70 8.89
CA LEU A 68 -41.00 38.61 8.35
C LEU A 68 -40.92 38.51 6.84
N ASN A 69 -40.94 39.65 6.13
CA ASN A 69 -40.77 39.67 4.67
C ASN A 69 -39.35 39.27 4.26
N GLN A 70 -38.33 39.69 5.01
CA GLN A 70 -36.95 39.26 4.77
C GLN A 70 -36.81 37.73 4.95
N LEU A 71 -37.41 37.17 6.01
CA LEU A 71 -37.41 35.72 6.24
C LEU A 71 -38.14 34.96 5.13
N TYR A 72 -39.25 35.51 4.62
CA TYR A 72 -39.97 34.94 3.49
C TYR A 72 -39.15 34.94 2.19
N ASP A 73 -38.45 36.04 1.93
CA ASP A 73 -37.55 36.17 0.77
C ASP A 73 -36.34 35.22 0.89
N ASP A 74 -35.73 35.13 2.07
CA ASP A 74 -34.63 34.21 2.36
C ASP A 74 -35.09 32.74 2.22
N TRP A 75 -36.29 32.40 2.68
CA TRP A 75 -36.89 31.08 2.50
C TRP A 75 -37.15 30.75 1.03
N LEU A 76 -37.65 31.72 0.27
CA LEU A 76 -37.91 31.56 -1.16
C LEU A 76 -36.60 31.38 -1.96
N GLU A 77 -35.57 32.12 -1.58
CA GLU A 77 -34.23 31.95 -2.13
C GLU A 77 -33.69 30.54 -1.81
N PHE A 78 -33.82 30.09 -0.57
CA PHE A 78 -33.41 28.75 -0.15
C PHE A 78 -34.18 27.63 -0.86
N ASP A 79 -35.51 27.73 -0.98
CA ASP A 79 -36.33 26.76 -1.74
C ASP A 79 -35.89 26.68 -3.21
N THR A 80 -35.57 27.83 -3.80
CA THR A 80 -35.04 27.89 -5.17
C THR A 80 -33.68 27.20 -5.27
N GLN A 81 -32.78 27.41 -4.31
CA GLN A 81 -31.49 26.71 -4.25
C GLN A 81 -31.66 25.20 -4.05
N LEU A 82 -32.62 24.77 -3.23
CA LEU A 82 -32.96 23.36 -2.99
C LEU A 82 -33.45 22.66 -4.25
N ARG A 83 -34.36 23.29 -5.01
CA ARG A 83 -34.86 22.79 -6.29
C ARG A 83 -33.75 22.61 -7.33
N VAL A 84 -32.68 23.42 -7.26
CA VAL A 84 -31.51 23.30 -8.15
C VAL A 84 -30.59 22.15 -7.72
N ILE A 85 -30.50 21.85 -6.42
CA ILE A 85 -29.66 20.77 -5.88
C ILE A 85 -30.33 19.41 -6.04
N GLU A 86 -31.65 19.31 -5.88
CA GLU A 86 -32.39 18.05 -5.95
C GLU A 86 -32.07 17.18 -7.19
N PRO A 87 -32.09 17.69 -8.45
CA PRO A 87 -31.73 16.88 -9.61
C PRO A 87 -30.24 16.51 -9.63
N LYS A 88 -29.35 17.38 -9.13
CA LYS A 88 -27.91 17.10 -9.05
C LYS A 88 -27.63 15.98 -8.05
N HIS A 89 -28.33 15.97 -6.91
CA HIS A 89 -28.24 14.91 -5.92
C HIS A 89 -28.79 13.58 -6.46
N LYS A 90 -29.93 13.59 -7.14
CA LYS A 90 -30.49 12.39 -7.80
C LYS A 90 -29.52 11.79 -8.82
N GLU A 91 -28.87 12.62 -9.64
CA GLU A 91 -27.84 12.15 -10.58
C GLU A 91 -26.60 11.60 -9.88
N TYR A 92 -26.17 12.21 -8.76
CA TYR A 92 -25.06 11.70 -7.94
C TYR A 92 -25.36 10.30 -7.39
N VAL A 93 -26.54 10.09 -6.78
CA VAL A 93 -26.97 8.78 -6.26
C VAL A 93 -27.02 7.75 -7.38
N ARG A 94 -27.60 8.10 -8.54
CA ARG A 94 -27.65 7.20 -9.71
C ARG A 94 -26.25 6.76 -10.17
N ARG A 95 -25.28 7.69 -10.19
CA ARG A 95 -23.89 7.37 -10.55
C ARG A 95 -23.20 6.49 -9.51
N LEU A 96 -23.52 6.63 -8.23
CA LEU A 96 -23.01 5.73 -7.19
C LEU A 96 -23.49 4.29 -7.43
N ASP A 97 -24.77 4.09 -7.73
CA ASP A 97 -25.33 2.78 -8.05
C ASP A 97 -24.70 2.18 -9.31
N ASP A 98 -24.49 2.99 -10.35
CA ASP A 98 -23.79 2.59 -11.57
C ASP A 98 -22.37 2.09 -11.24
N VAL A 99 -21.62 2.83 -10.41
CA VAL A 99 -20.26 2.44 -9.98
C VAL A 99 -20.27 1.14 -9.19
N GLU A 100 -21.22 0.96 -8.28
CA GLU A 100 -21.30 -0.22 -7.43
C GLU A 100 -21.69 -1.49 -8.22
N SER A 101 -22.63 -1.35 -9.15
CA SER A 101 -23.01 -2.44 -10.07
C SER A 101 -21.85 -2.85 -10.98
N LEU A 102 -21.06 -1.88 -11.49
CA LEU A 102 -19.87 -2.14 -12.29
C LEU A 102 -18.78 -2.85 -11.48
N LYS A 103 -18.52 -2.42 -10.23
CA LYS A 103 -17.57 -3.10 -9.33
C LYS A 103 -17.94 -4.56 -9.17
N THR A 104 -19.20 -4.84 -8.86
CA THR A 104 -19.69 -6.21 -8.65
C THR A 104 -19.56 -7.05 -9.92
N LYS A 105 -19.99 -6.50 -11.07
CA LYS A 105 -19.91 -7.18 -12.37
C LYS A 105 -18.47 -7.53 -12.76
N TYR A 106 -17.57 -6.54 -12.76
CA TYR A 106 -16.19 -6.77 -13.18
C TYR A 106 -15.41 -7.61 -12.17
N ARG A 107 -15.77 -7.58 -10.88
CA ARG A 107 -15.19 -8.49 -9.90
C ARG A 107 -15.51 -9.96 -10.21
N LEU A 108 -16.76 -10.25 -10.59
CA LEU A 108 -17.17 -11.61 -10.98
C LEU A 108 -16.46 -12.07 -12.26
N GLU A 109 -16.31 -11.19 -13.25
CA GLU A 109 -15.55 -11.49 -14.47
C GLU A 109 -14.07 -11.73 -14.18
N PHE A 110 -13.46 -10.87 -13.36
CA PHE A 110 -12.07 -11.00 -12.93
C PHE A 110 -11.82 -12.34 -12.22
N ASP A 111 -12.69 -12.72 -11.28
CA ASP A 111 -12.56 -13.99 -10.57
C ASP A 111 -12.66 -15.20 -11.53
N LYS A 112 -13.46 -15.12 -12.60
CA LYS A 112 -13.50 -16.14 -13.67
C LYS A 112 -12.18 -16.21 -14.44
N TYR A 113 -11.63 -15.07 -14.86
CA TYR A 113 -10.35 -15.03 -15.58
C TYR A 113 -9.19 -15.54 -14.73
N LYS A 114 -9.15 -15.17 -13.45
CA LYS A 114 -8.16 -15.64 -12.49
C LYS A 114 -8.21 -17.17 -12.33
N LYS A 115 -9.40 -17.75 -12.12
CA LYS A 115 -9.58 -19.22 -12.05
C LYS A 115 -9.10 -19.93 -13.32
N LYS A 116 -9.42 -19.39 -14.50
CA LYS A 116 -8.95 -19.94 -15.78
C LYS A 116 -7.42 -19.89 -15.89
N LEU A 117 -6.80 -18.78 -15.49
CA LEU A 117 -5.34 -18.63 -15.50
C LEU A 117 -4.68 -19.63 -14.55
N ASP A 118 -5.20 -19.78 -13.34
CA ASP A 118 -4.71 -20.72 -12.33
C ASP A 118 -4.78 -22.16 -12.84
N GLN A 119 -5.87 -22.51 -13.53
CA GLN A 119 -6.02 -23.82 -14.16
C GLN A 119 -4.98 -24.02 -15.28
N LEU A 120 -4.86 -23.07 -16.19
CA LEU A 120 -3.90 -23.16 -17.29
C LEU A 120 -2.44 -23.27 -16.79
N LYS A 121 -2.11 -22.58 -15.70
CA LYS A 121 -0.80 -22.66 -15.03
C LYS A 121 -0.55 -24.05 -14.44
N LYS A 122 -1.57 -24.67 -13.82
CA LYS A 122 -1.49 -26.07 -13.36
C LYS A 122 -1.25 -27.02 -14.52
N ASP A 123 -2.00 -26.87 -15.61
CA ASP A 123 -1.92 -27.75 -16.78
C ASP A 123 -0.54 -27.66 -17.45
N VAL A 124 -0.02 -26.44 -17.65
CA VAL A 124 1.34 -26.23 -18.20
C VAL A 124 2.41 -26.83 -17.30
N ASN A 125 2.29 -26.69 -15.98
CA ASN A 125 3.25 -27.28 -15.04
C ASN A 125 3.18 -28.81 -15.03
N GLN A 126 1.99 -29.40 -15.15
CA GLN A 126 1.83 -30.84 -15.28
C GLN A 126 2.44 -31.34 -16.59
N LEU A 127 2.15 -30.69 -17.72
CA LEU A 127 2.72 -31.05 -19.02
C LEU A 127 4.25 -30.92 -19.02
N LYS A 128 4.81 -29.84 -18.45
CA LYS A 128 6.26 -29.70 -18.31
C LYS A 128 6.88 -30.87 -17.54
N LYS A 129 6.26 -31.31 -16.44
CA LYS A 129 6.73 -32.49 -15.67
C LYS A 129 6.66 -33.78 -16.49
N VAL A 130 5.57 -34.00 -17.21
CA VAL A 130 5.38 -35.20 -18.05
C VAL A 130 6.41 -35.24 -19.18
N TYR A 131 6.61 -34.13 -19.88
CA TYR A 131 7.56 -34.07 -20.99
C TYR A 131 9.01 -34.09 -20.53
N ALA A 132 9.35 -33.51 -19.38
CA ALA A 132 10.69 -33.65 -18.78
C ALA A 132 11.00 -35.12 -18.43
N LYS A 133 10.04 -35.82 -17.81
CA LYS A 133 10.17 -37.26 -17.50
C LYS A 133 10.28 -38.12 -18.76
N LYS A 134 9.55 -37.76 -19.83
CA LYS A 134 9.62 -38.45 -21.13
C LYS A 134 10.97 -38.20 -21.81
N GLU A 135 11.51 -36.98 -21.74
CA GLU A 135 12.84 -36.65 -22.27
C GLU A 135 13.96 -37.39 -21.50
N GLU A 136 13.87 -37.48 -20.17
CA GLU A 136 14.78 -38.27 -19.34
C GLU A 136 14.72 -39.78 -19.67
N ALA A 137 13.53 -40.33 -19.85
CA ALA A 137 13.35 -41.73 -20.26
C ALA A 137 13.90 -42.01 -21.68
N THR A 138 13.76 -41.05 -22.60
CA THR A 138 14.27 -41.18 -23.98
C THR A 138 15.80 -41.06 -24.01
N LYS A 139 16.40 -40.19 -23.19
CA LYS A 139 17.86 -40.10 -23.01
C LYS A 139 18.44 -41.38 -22.41
N LYS A 140 17.74 -42.02 -21.47
CA LYS A 140 18.14 -43.31 -20.87
C LYS A 140 18.05 -44.49 -21.84
N ASN A 141 17.14 -44.44 -22.82
CA ASN A 141 17.04 -45.44 -23.89
C ASN A 141 18.08 -45.21 -25.02
N ASN A 142 18.37 -43.96 -25.37
CA ASN A 142 19.33 -43.64 -26.44
C ASN A 142 20.81 -43.76 -26.02
N SER A 143 21.13 -43.82 -24.72
CA SER A 143 22.47 -44.20 -24.27
C SER A 143 22.84 -45.66 -24.55
N ASN A 144 21.89 -46.48 -25.02
CA ASN A 144 22.11 -47.88 -25.40
C ASN A 144 22.20 -48.11 -26.92
N VAL A 145 22.09 -47.08 -27.77
CA VAL A 145 22.17 -47.23 -29.24
C VAL A 145 23.04 -46.13 -29.86
N LEU A 146 24.28 -46.52 -30.20
CA LEU A 146 25.33 -45.90 -31.01
C LEU A 146 25.20 -44.45 -31.52
N ASN A 147 26.10 -43.60 -31.02
CA ASN A 147 27.25 -43.02 -31.73
C ASN A 147 27.23 -43.03 -33.29
N VAL A 148 26.72 -41.99 -33.96
CA VAL A 148 27.16 -41.56 -35.32
C VAL A 148 26.97 -40.04 -35.50
N LYS A 149 28.05 -39.41 -36.03
CA LYS A 149 28.25 -38.07 -36.63
C LYS A 149 27.02 -37.19 -36.88
N THR A 150 27.16 -35.90 -36.58
CA THR A 150 26.44 -34.84 -37.29
C THR A 150 27.28 -33.58 -37.47
N SER A 151 27.42 -33.22 -38.75
CA SER A 151 28.07 -32.02 -39.26
C SER A 151 27.24 -30.76 -38.97
N LYS A 152 27.92 -29.64 -38.73
CA LYS A 152 27.35 -28.29 -38.60
C LYS A 152 26.77 -27.83 -39.95
N SER A 153 25.53 -27.33 -39.94
CA SER A 153 25.04 -26.36 -40.93
C SER A 153 24.32 -25.22 -40.23
N THR A 154 24.88 -24.04 -40.38
CA THR A 154 24.32 -22.73 -40.06
C THR A 154 23.38 -22.27 -41.16
N THR A 155 22.19 -21.81 -40.81
CA THR A 155 21.37 -20.95 -41.67
C THR A 155 20.78 -19.80 -40.86
N ASN A 156 21.22 -18.59 -41.23
CA ASN A 156 20.71 -17.29 -40.80
C ASN A 156 19.30 -17.05 -41.35
N LEU A 157 18.42 -16.44 -40.56
CA LEU A 157 17.27 -15.69 -41.06
C LEU A 157 17.10 -14.38 -40.28
N GLU A 158 16.97 -13.32 -41.07
CA GLU A 158 16.98 -11.89 -40.77
C GLU A 158 15.62 -11.39 -40.23
N PRO A 159 15.55 -10.40 -39.33
CA PRO A 159 14.28 -9.79 -38.91
C PRO A 159 13.91 -8.57 -39.78
N LYS A 160 12.68 -8.58 -40.32
CA LYS A 160 12.04 -7.42 -40.98
C LYS A 160 11.52 -6.41 -39.95
N ASN A 161 11.78 -5.13 -40.24
CA ASN A 161 11.30 -3.95 -39.53
C ASN A 161 9.79 -3.69 -39.74
N SER A 162 9.13 -3.16 -38.70
CA SER A 162 8.02 -2.22 -38.85
C SER A 162 8.03 -1.20 -37.71
N SER A 163 8.02 0.07 -38.10
CA SER A 163 8.11 1.29 -37.29
C SER A 163 6.92 1.49 -36.35
N GLN A 164 7.15 2.09 -35.17
CA GLN A 164 6.09 2.73 -34.38
C GLN A 164 6.52 4.15 -34.00
N ASP A 165 5.64 5.08 -34.37
CA ASP A 165 5.65 6.50 -34.08
C ASP A 165 4.90 6.76 -32.77
N SER A 166 5.21 7.89 -32.14
CA SER A 166 4.86 8.27 -30.77
C SER A 166 3.45 8.81 -30.58
N THR A 167 2.68 8.22 -29.66
CA THR A 167 1.73 8.89 -28.74
C THR A 167 1.15 7.86 -27.75
N HIS A 168 1.01 8.23 -26.47
CA HIS A 168 0.54 7.34 -25.39
C HIS A 168 -0.99 7.18 -25.37
N PRO A 169 -1.51 5.98 -25.65
CA PRO A 169 -2.59 5.38 -24.87
C PRO A 169 -2.20 4.00 -24.30
N LEU A 170 -2.99 3.49 -23.36
CA LEU A 170 -2.87 2.14 -22.77
C LEU A 170 -2.52 1.09 -23.83
N PRO A 171 -1.63 0.12 -23.57
CA PRO A 171 -1.37 -0.93 -24.54
C PRO A 171 -2.64 -1.78 -24.68
N THR A 172 -3.31 -1.61 -25.82
CA THR A 172 -4.37 -2.49 -26.29
C THR A 172 -3.84 -3.92 -26.29
N ILE A 173 -4.68 -4.88 -25.92
CA ILE A 173 -4.38 -6.29 -26.16
C ILE A 173 -4.28 -6.44 -27.68
N ASN A 174 -3.07 -6.35 -28.21
CA ASN A 174 -2.79 -6.78 -29.57
C ASN A 174 -3.10 -8.27 -29.59
N SER A 175 -4.28 -8.60 -30.13
CA SER A 175 -4.68 -9.96 -30.45
C SER A 175 -3.54 -10.59 -31.24
N SER A 176 -2.84 -11.55 -30.64
CA SER A 176 -1.67 -12.20 -31.24
C SER A 176 -2.04 -12.83 -32.60
N PRO A 177 -1.60 -12.27 -33.74
CA PRO A 177 -1.64 -12.95 -35.03
C PRO A 177 -0.31 -13.71 -35.28
N SER A 178 0.61 -13.69 -34.30
CA SER A 178 1.99 -14.17 -34.40
C SER A 178 2.25 -15.50 -33.68
N LEU A 179 1.39 -15.93 -32.76
CA LEU A 179 1.62 -17.17 -32.01
C LEU A 179 1.44 -18.42 -32.90
N ASP A 180 0.39 -18.45 -33.73
CA ASP A 180 0.09 -19.61 -34.58
C ASP A 180 1.19 -19.91 -35.62
N LYS A 181 1.88 -18.89 -36.11
CA LYS A 181 2.99 -19.06 -37.08
C LYS A 181 4.29 -19.54 -36.43
N ILE A 182 4.54 -19.19 -35.17
CA ILE A 182 5.77 -19.54 -34.44
C ILE A 182 5.64 -20.91 -33.77
N VAL A 183 4.45 -21.23 -33.25
CA VAL A 183 4.18 -22.47 -32.51
C VAL A 183 4.40 -23.72 -33.37
N ASN A 184 4.10 -23.68 -34.67
CA ASN A 184 4.14 -24.87 -35.52
C ASN A 184 5.55 -25.45 -35.79
N ASN A 185 6.61 -24.65 -35.65
CA ASN A 185 8.00 -25.09 -35.93
C ASN A 185 8.84 -25.38 -34.67
N LEU A 186 8.26 -25.24 -33.46
CA LEU A 186 8.97 -25.42 -32.19
C LEU A 186 8.78 -26.82 -31.59
N THR A 187 9.79 -27.31 -30.87
CA THR A 187 9.66 -28.53 -30.06
C THR A 187 8.61 -28.35 -28.94
N THR A 188 7.99 -29.44 -28.48
CA THR A 188 6.89 -29.38 -27.50
C THR A 188 7.27 -28.67 -26.21
N LEU A 189 8.51 -28.81 -25.73
CA LEU A 189 9.01 -28.09 -24.56
C LEU A 189 9.21 -26.58 -24.81
N GLN A 190 9.67 -26.21 -26.00
CA GLN A 190 9.78 -24.80 -26.38
C GLN A 190 8.40 -24.15 -26.48
N ARG A 191 7.40 -24.85 -27.04
CA ARG A 191 5.99 -24.39 -27.05
C ARG A 191 5.47 -24.19 -25.63
N LEU A 192 5.71 -25.13 -24.72
CA LEU A 192 5.32 -25.01 -23.31
C LEU A 192 6.02 -23.84 -22.60
N ASN A 193 7.25 -23.49 -22.98
CA ASN A 193 7.94 -22.33 -22.43
C ASN A 193 7.36 -21.00 -22.93
N VAL A 194 7.04 -20.89 -24.23
CA VAL A 194 6.36 -19.71 -24.79
C VAL A 194 4.98 -19.53 -24.16
N ILE A 195 4.20 -20.60 -24.01
CA ILE A 195 2.90 -20.55 -23.33
C ILE A 195 3.07 -20.13 -21.86
N SER A 196 4.07 -20.67 -21.16
CA SER A 196 4.38 -20.30 -19.78
C SER A 196 4.76 -18.82 -19.64
N GLU A 197 5.48 -18.26 -20.60
CA GLU A 197 5.84 -16.84 -20.63
C GLU A 197 4.61 -15.93 -20.88
N GLN A 198 3.72 -16.36 -21.77
CA GLN A 198 2.46 -15.66 -22.02
C GLN A 198 1.54 -15.71 -20.79
N ILE A 199 1.47 -16.84 -20.09
CA ILE A 199 0.74 -16.98 -18.82
C ILE A 199 1.28 -16.00 -17.78
N ASN A 200 2.60 -15.89 -17.63
CA ASN A 200 3.22 -14.94 -16.71
C ASN A 200 2.90 -13.48 -17.09
N THR A 201 2.89 -13.16 -18.39
CA THR A 201 2.51 -11.82 -18.87
C THR A 201 1.05 -11.49 -18.57
N ASN A 202 0.15 -12.44 -18.80
CA ASN A 202 -1.27 -12.32 -18.47
C ASN A 202 -1.50 -12.22 -16.95
N GLU A 203 -0.68 -12.91 -16.14
CA GLU A 203 -0.68 -12.81 -14.68
C GLU A 203 -0.31 -11.39 -14.22
N LEU A 204 0.72 -10.78 -14.83
CA LEU A 204 1.11 -9.40 -14.56
C LEU A 204 0.04 -8.38 -14.98
N TYR A 205 -0.68 -8.64 -16.07
CA TYR A 205 -1.82 -7.81 -16.49
C TYR A 205 -2.99 -7.93 -15.50
N LEU A 206 -3.39 -9.15 -15.15
CA LEU A 206 -4.45 -9.40 -14.18
C LEU A 206 -4.09 -8.87 -12.79
N SER A 207 -2.82 -8.90 -12.39
CA SER A 207 -2.37 -8.26 -11.16
C SER A 207 -2.66 -6.76 -11.16
N ARG A 208 -2.36 -6.06 -12.28
CA ARG A 208 -2.63 -4.61 -12.42
C ARG A 208 -4.14 -4.29 -12.41
N VAL A 209 -4.96 -5.15 -13.03
CA VAL A 209 -6.43 -5.02 -12.98
C VAL A 209 -6.98 -5.32 -11.58
N SER A 210 -6.34 -6.24 -10.84
CA SER A 210 -6.71 -6.52 -9.45
C SER A 210 -6.47 -5.34 -8.50
N ASP A 211 -5.63 -4.38 -8.86
CA ASP A 211 -5.31 -3.21 -8.03
C ASP A 211 -6.37 -2.10 -8.14
N THR A 212 -7.27 -2.21 -9.12
CA THR A 212 -8.39 -1.28 -9.32
C THR A 212 -9.74 -1.85 -8.87
N LEU A 213 -9.79 -3.15 -8.56
CA LEU A 213 -10.98 -3.83 -8.09
C LEU A 213 -10.98 -3.99 -6.56
N PRO A 214 -12.15 -3.89 -5.90
CA PRO A 214 -12.26 -4.16 -4.46
C PRO A 214 -11.74 -5.56 -4.13
N ARG A 215 -10.89 -5.69 -3.11
CA ARG A 215 -10.46 -6.99 -2.57
C ARG A 215 -11.30 -7.35 -1.35
N LYS A 216 -11.60 -8.64 -1.20
CA LYS A 216 -12.33 -9.16 -0.02
C LYS A 216 -11.30 -9.64 0.99
N ASP A 217 -11.35 -9.13 2.21
CA ASP A 217 -10.62 -9.68 3.36
C ASP A 217 -11.64 -10.25 4.37
N PRO A 218 -11.59 -11.57 4.67
CA PRO A 218 -12.53 -12.19 5.60
C PRO A 218 -12.47 -11.57 7.01
N TYR A 219 -11.31 -11.08 7.46
CA TYR A 219 -11.19 -10.40 8.75
C TYR A 219 -11.97 -9.09 8.79
N LEU A 220 -11.82 -8.28 7.74
CA LEU A 220 -12.49 -7.00 7.61
C LEU A 220 -14.02 -7.18 7.53
N LYS A 221 -14.46 -8.25 6.86
CA LYS A 221 -15.88 -8.62 6.80
C LYS A 221 -16.47 -8.96 8.17
N VAL A 222 -15.68 -9.57 9.06
CA VAL A 222 -16.12 -9.89 10.43
C VAL A 222 -16.25 -8.62 11.28
N ILE A 223 -15.32 -7.66 11.14
CA ILE A 223 -15.28 -6.46 11.99
C ILE A 223 -16.17 -5.33 11.46
N LEU A 224 -16.11 -5.03 10.16
CA LEU A 224 -16.86 -3.94 9.53
C LEU A 224 -18.14 -4.41 8.85
N GLY A 225 -18.44 -5.71 8.87
CA GLY A 225 -19.63 -6.27 8.23
C GLY A 225 -19.53 -6.32 6.71
N GLY A 226 -20.66 -6.10 6.03
CA GLY A 226 -20.76 -6.16 4.56
C GLY A 226 -20.19 -4.95 3.82
N VAL A 227 -19.46 -4.04 4.49
CA VAL A 227 -18.99 -2.79 3.90
C VAL A 227 -17.67 -2.98 3.15
N ASP A 228 -17.64 -2.58 1.87
CA ASP A 228 -16.44 -2.62 1.05
C ASP A 228 -15.54 -1.40 1.32
N VAL A 229 -14.43 -1.59 2.02
CA VAL A 229 -13.45 -0.53 2.37
C VAL A 229 -12.44 -0.27 1.23
N SER A 230 -12.87 -0.44 -0.01
CA SER A 230 -12.03 -0.23 -1.19
C SER A 230 -11.97 1.25 -1.54
N ILE A 231 -10.82 1.87 -1.30
CA ILE A 231 -10.53 3.25 -1.65
C ILE A 231 -10.16 3.29 -3.14
N LEU A 232 -11.11 3.70 -3.97
CA LEU A 232 -10.94 3.69 -5.43
C LEU A 232 -9.93 4.73 -5.92
N ASN A 233 -9.93 5.90 -5.29
CA ASN A 233 -9.06 7.01 -5.64
C ASN A 233 -7.60 6.72 -5.25
N LYS A 234 -6.66 6.93 -6.18
CA LYS A 234 -5.23 6.74 -5.92
C LYS A 234 -4.72 7.75 -4.88
N ALA A 235 -5.21 8.99 -4.91
CA ALA A 235 -4.82 10.02 -3.95
C ALA A 235 -5.24 9.63 -2.52
N ASP A 236 -6.48 9.19 -2.35
CA ASP A 236 -7.00 8.82 -1.02
C ASP A 236 -6.31 7.58 -0.45
N ARG A 237 -5.93 6.61 -1.29
CA ARG A 237 -5.10 5.46 -0.87
C ARG A 237 -3.76 5.92 -0.31
N TRP A 238 -3.14 6.88 -0.98
CA TRP A 238 -1.87 7.44 -0.56
C TRP A 238 -2.02 8.26 0.73
N THR A 239 -3.05 9.08 0.85
CA THR A 239 -3.37 9.84 2.08
C THR A 239 -3.61 8.89 3.25
N TYR A 240 -4.42 7.85 3.07
CA TYR A 240 -4.68 6.85 4.11
C TYR A 240 -3.40 6.15 4.58
N LYS A 241 -2.51 5.81 3.63
CA LYS A 241 -1.19 5.26 3.94
C LYS A 241 -0.36 6.22 4.79
N GLN A 242 -0.31 7.51 4.42
CA GLN A 242 0.43 8.52 5.19
C GLN A 242 -0.14 8.67 6.60
N GLU A 243 -1.47 8.70 6.74
CA GLU A 243 -2.15 8.76 8.04
C GLU A 243 -1.90 7.51 8.89
N TYR A 244 -1.81 6.33 8.29
CA TYR A 244 -1.38 5.11 8.98
C TYR A 244 0.08 5.22 9.48
N GLU A 245 1.02 5.64 8.62
CA GLU A 245 2.43 5.76 9.00
C GLU A 245 2.66 6.83 10.07
N LYS A 246 1.95 7.96 9.97
CA LYS A 246 1.93 9.03 10.96
C LYS A 246 1.36 8.55 12.29
N PHE A 247 0.21 7.88 12.28
CA PHE A 247 -0.38 7.26 13.47
C PHE A 247 0.59 6.31 14.15
N LYS A 248 1.18 5.39 13.39
CA LYS A 248 2.13 4.40 13.90
C LYS A 248 3.31 5.09 14.59
N PHE A 249 3.88 6.10 13.95
CA PHE A 249 5.00 6.86 14.49
C PHE A 249 4.63 7.62 15.78
N ILE A 250 3.51 8.35 15.78
CA ILE A 250 3.06 9.12 16.95
C ILE A 250 2.86 8.21 18.16
N VAL A 251 2.15 7.09 18.00
CA VAL A 251 1.89 6.17 19.12
C VAL A 251 3.18 5.48 19.60
N THR A 252 4.12 5.21 18.69
CA THR A 252 5.45 4.68 19.06
C THR A 252 6.23 5.70 19.91
N CYS A 253 6.21 6.98 19.55
CA CYS A 253 6.84 8.05 20.35
C CYS A 253 6.19 8.21 21.72
N ILE A 254 4.85 8.17 21.79
CA ILE A 254 4.12 8.17 23.05
C ILE A 254 4.53 6.96 23.90
N SER A 255 4.64 5.77 23.30
CA SER A 255 5.03 4.54 24.00
C SER A 255 6.47 4.60 24.51
N LEU A 256 7.39 5.18 23.73
CA LEU A 256 8.78 5.40 24.12
C LEU A 256 8.89 6.30 25.35
N VAL A 257 8.20 7.45 25.34
CA VAL A 257 8.22 8.39 26.48
C VAL A 257 7.51 7.78 27.69
N SER A 258 6.34 7.18 27.48
CA SER A 258 5.53 6.60 28.57
C SER A 258 6.26 5.46 29.27
N SER A 259 6.90 4.55 28.52
CA SER A 259 7.68 3.45 29.09
C SER A 259 8.88 3.95 29.90
N LEU A 260 9.57 4.99 29.43
CA LEU A 260 10.67 5.63 30.17
C LEU A 260 10.17 6.30 31.46
N VAL A 261 9.07 7.05 31.39
CA VAL A 261 8.49 7.76 32.55
C VAL A 261 7.99 6.78 33.60
N ILE A 262 7.24 5.74 33.21
CA ILE A 262 6.68 4.74 34.14
C ILE A 262 7.80 3.90 34.78
N TRP A 263 8.89 3.67 34.05
CA TRP A 263 10.07 3.01 34.59
C TRP A 263 10.86 3.89 35.57
N SER A 264 11.05 5.18 35.26
CA SER A 264 11.95 6.08 36.00
C SER A 264 11.32 6.86 37.16
N LEU A 265 10.07 7.30 37.02
CA LEU A 265 9.45 8.31 37.90
C LEU A 265 8.32 7.76 38.77
N THR A 266 7.77 6.60 38.43
CA THR A 266 6.56 6.09 39.06
C THR A 266 6.91 4.97 40.05
N SER A 267 6.85 5.28 41.36
CA SER A 267 6.59 4.27 42.41
C SER A 267 5.46 3.35 41.95
N ARG A 268 5.48 2.05 42.29
CA ARG A 268 4.65 0.92 41.75
C ARG A 268 3.12 1.14 41.68
N TYR A 269 2.64 2.18 41.01
CA TYR A 269 1.25 2.54 40.89
C TYR A 269 0.67 1.75 39.73
N ARG A 270 -0.08 0.70 40.06
CA ARG A 270 -0.70 -0.24 39.11
C ARG A 270 -1.53 0.45 38.02
N ALA A 271 -2.11 1.61 38.32
CA ALA A 271 -2.92 2.39 37.38
C ALA A 271 -2.14 2.84 36.14
N PHE A 272 -0.90 3.32 36.30
CA PHE A 272 -0.08 3.74 35.15
C PHE A 272 0.34 2.54 34.29
N ASP A 273 0.63 1.40 34.92
CA ASP A 273 0.90 0.17 34.20
C ASP A 273 -0.32 -0.29 33.39
N ALA A 274 -1.51 -0.25 34.00
CA ALA A 274 -2.77 -0.61 33.33
C ALA A 274 -3.08 0.34 32.17
N LEU A 275 -2.86 1.65 32.34
CA LEU A 275 -3.04 2.65 31.28
C LEU A 275 -2.08 2.39 30.11
N PHE A 276 -0.83 2.04 30.39
CA PHE A 276 0.16 1.71 29.35
C PHE A 276 -0.19 0.40 28.63
N HIS A 277 -0.57 -0.66 29.35
CA HIS A 277 -1.02 -1.90 28.72
C HIS A 277 -2.27 -1.69 27.88
N PHE A 278 -3.24 -0.89 28.37
CA PHE A 278 -4.43 -0.52 27.60
C PHE A 278 -4.07 0.24 26.32
N LEU A 279 -3.13 1.21 26.39
CA LEU A 279 -2.61 1.90 25.23
C LEU A 279 -2.02 0.91 24.20
N LEU A 280 -1.25 -0.09 24.63
CA LEU A 280 -0.69 -1.10 23.73
C LEU A 280 -1.77 -2.01 23.11
N VAL A 281 -2.77 -2.43 23.88
CA VAL A 281 -3.93 -3.20 23.36
C VAL A 281 -4.65 -2.39 22.29
N TRP A 282 -5.01 -1.15 22.60
CA TRP A 282 -5.67 -0.24 21.66
C TRP A 282 -4.82 -0.01 20.41
N TYR A 283 -3.51 0.19 20.57
CA TYR A 283 -2.57 0.39 19.48
C TYR A 283 -2.51 -0.81 18.53
N TYR A 284 -2.24 -2.02 19.04
CA TYR A 284 -2.12 -3.20 18.19
C TYR A 284 -3.46 -3.62 17.57
N CYS A 285 -4.58 -3.49 18.29
CA CYS A 285 -5.92 -3.63 17.69
C CYS A 285 -6.10 -2.68 16.51
N THR A 286 -5.80 -1.39 16.68
CA THR A 286 -5.95 -0.39 15.63
C THR A 286 -5.03 -0.67 14.43
N LEU A 287 -3.79 -1.10 14.68
CA LEU A 287 -2.88 -1.53 13.62
C LEU A 287 -3.46 -2.67 12.80
N THR A 288 -4.00 -3.73 13.44
CA THR A 288 -4.55 -4.88 12.70
C THR A 288 -5.68 -4.48 11.75
N ILE A 289 -6.54 -3.54 12.15
CA ILE A 289 -7.63 -3.03 11.34
C ILE A 289 -7.07 -2.19 10.18
N ARG A 290 -6.21 -1.21 10.48
CA ARG A 290 -5.63 -0.33 9.45
C ARG A 290 -4.80 -1.09 8.43
N GLU A 291 -4.04 -2.09 8.84
CA GLU A 291 -3.26 -2.95 7.94
C GLU A 291 -4.13 -3.84 7.07
N SER A 292 -5.24 -4.36 7.60
CA SER A 292 -6.21 -5.12 6.80
C SER A 292 -6.84 -4.25 5.71
N ILE A 293 -7.13 -2.97 6.03
CA ILE A 293 -7.59 -1.98 5.03
C ILE A 293 -6.49 -1.72 3.99
N LEU A 294 -5.23 -1.54 4.40
CA LEU A 294 -4.10 -1.34 3.48
C LEU A 294 -3.90 -2.52 2.53
N ILE A 295 -4.03 -3.75 3.01
CA ILE A 295 -3.89 -4.98 2.19
C ILE A 295 -4.99 -5.04 1.13
N VAL A 296 -6.23 -4.75 1.50
CA VAL A 296 -7.36 -4.68 0.56
C VAL A 296 -7.11 -3.64 -0.53
N ASN A 297 -6.42 -2.56 -0.18
CA ASN A 297 -6.11 -1.44 -1.07
C ASN A 297 -4.76 -1.54 -1.81
N GLY A 298 -4.10 -2.71 -1.76
CA GLY A 298 -2.91 -3.02 -2.58
C GLY A 298 -1.56 -2.91 -1.85
N SER A 299 -1.54 -2.81 -0.52
CA SER A 299 -0.28 -2.90 0.25
C SER A 299 0.21 -4.35 0.33
N ASN A 300 1.50 -4.58 0.08
CA ASN A 300 2.12 -5.89 0.10
C ASN A 300 2.79 -6.17 1.45
N ILE A 301 1.96 -6.40 2.48
CA ILE A 301 2.42 -6.70 3.84
C ILE A 301 2.64 -8.21 3.98
N ASN A 302 3.80 -8.62 4.50
CA ASN A 302 4.08 -10.04 4.74
C ASN A 302 3.09 -10.62 5.78
N PRO A 303 2.49 -11.81 5.53
CA PRO A 303 1.54 -12.44 6.46
C PRO A 303 2.05 -12.63 7.89
N TRP A 304 3.37 -12.80 8.09
CA TRP A 304 3.95 -12.90 9.43
C TRP A 304 3.72 -11.63 10.25
N TRP A 305 3.93 -10.43 9.68
CA TRP A 305 3.78 -9.18 10.42
C TRP A 305 2.32 -8.96 10.84
N ARG A 306 1.38 -9.33 9.98
CA ARG A 306 -0.05 -9.37 10.34
C ARG A 306 -0.29 -10.28 11.54
N ALA A 307 0.17 -11.53 11.47
CA ALA A 307 0.02 -12.49 12.57
C ALA A 307 0.70 -12.00 13.86
N HIS A 308 1.88 -11.40 13.74
CA HIS A 308 2.64 -10.81 14.84
C HIS A 308 1.82 -9.75 15.58
N HIS A 309 1.16 -8.82 14.87
CA HIS A 309 0.31 -7.80 15.51
C HIS A 309 -0.90 -8.42 16.24
N PHE A 310 -1.55 -9.44 15.68
CA PHE A 310 -2.60 -10.17 16.39
C PHE A 310 -2.09 -10.85 17.66
N ILE A 311 -0.95 -11.52 17.58
CA ILE A 311 -0.32 -12.17 18.74
C ILE A 311 0.07 -11.11 19.78
N ALA A 312 0.58 -9.95 19.36
CA ALA A 312 0.94 -8.84 20.24
C ALA A 312 -0.28 -8.24 20.95
N THR A 313 -1.42 -8.10 20.27
CA THR A 313 -2.71 -7.72 20.89
C THR A 313 -3.11 -8.69 21.99
N VAL A 314 -3.03 -10.00 21.74
CA VAL A 314 -3.37 -11.02 22.74
C VAL A 314 -2.38 -10.96 23.91
N ALA A 315 -1.09 -10.80 23.64
CA ALA A 315 -0.07 -10.69 24.68
C ALA A 315 -0.31 -9.49 25.59
N THR A 316 -0.57 -8.31 25.03
CA THR A 316 -0.79 -7.08 25.80
C THR A 316 -2.12 -7.11 26.54
N ALA A 317 -3.14 -7.78 26.00
CA ALA A 317 -4.40 -8.03 26.71
C ALA A 317 -4.20 -8.94 27.93
N ILE A 318 -3.41 -10.01 27.79
CA ILE A 318 -3.08 -10.89 28.92
C ILE A 318 -2.29 -10.12 30.00
N LEU A 319 -1.31 -9.30 29.60
CA LEU A 319 -0.59 -8.39 30.51
C LEU A 319 -1.52 -7.40 31.24
N LEU A 320 -2.52 -6.86 30.55
CA LEU A 320 -3.52 -5.98 31.15
C LEU A 320 -4.33 -6.71 32.23
N THR A 321 -4.76 -7.95 31.95
CA THR A 321 -5.53 -8.79 32.89
C THR A 321 -4.69 -9.49 33.97
N TRP A 322 -3.36 -9.34 33.96
CA TRP A 322 -2.49 -9.96 34.95
C TRP A 322 -2.75 -9.31 36.33
N PRO A 323 -3.23 -10.08 37.33
CA PRO A 323 -3.48 -9.52 38.67
C PRO A 323 -2.19 -8.99 39.31
N GLU A 324 -2.35 -8.11 40.29
CA GLU A 324 -1.22 -7.63 41.09
C GLU A 324 -0.68 -8.77 41.96
N SER A 325 0.42 -9.37 41.51
CA SER A 325 1.07 -10.51 42.15
C SER A 325 2.58 -10.33 42.27
N GLN A 326 3.22 -11.19 43.07
CA GLN A 326 4.68 -11.20 43.18
C GLN A 326 5.35 -11.49 41.83
N SER A 327 4.79 -12.40 41.03
CA SER A 327 5.26 -12.72 39.68
C SER A 327 5.18 -11.52 38.75
N TYR A 328 4.08 -10.76 38.81
CA TYR A 328 3.93 -9.52 38.04
C TYR A 328 5.01 -8.50 38.41
N HIS A 329 5.21 -8.24 39.71
CA HIS A 329 6.23 -7.28 40.14
C HIS A 329 7.66 -7.70 39.79
N ALA A 330 7.95 -9.00 39.80
CA ALA A 330 9.25 -9.54 39.39
C ALA A 330 9.51 -9.32 37.89
N PHE A 331 8.50 -9.45 37.04
CA PHE A 331 8.64 -9.24 35.60
C PHE A 331 8.49 -7.77 35.16
N ARG A 332 7.78 -6.93 35.93
CA ARG A 332 7.42 -5.55 35.59
C ARG A 332 8.58 -4.73 35.03
N THR A 333 9.67 -4.63 35.77
CA THR A 333 10.82 -3.81 35.36
C THR A 333 11.40 -4.28 34.03
N GLN A 334 11.53 -5.60 33.85
CA GLN A 334 12.02 -6.19 32.62
C GLN A 334 11.09 -5.87 31.43
N PHE A 335 9.77 -5.92 31.63
CA PHE A 335 8.79 -5.56 30.62
C PHE A 335 8.92 -4.09 30.17
N PHE A 336 8.99 -3.13 31.10
CA PHE A 336 9.10 -1.72 30.72
C PHE A 336 10.43 -1.37 30.04
N VAL A 337 11.54 -1.96 30.48
CA VAL A 337 12.84 -1.82 29.80
C VAL A 337 12.77 -2.40 28.38
N PHE A 338 12.10 -3.55 28.23
CA PHE A 338 11.85 -4.15 26.93
C PHE A 338 10.96 -3.26 26.05
N SER A 339 9.86 -2.71 26.58
CA SER A 339 8.96 -1.80 25.85
C SER A 339 9.68 -0.53 25.40
N PHE A 340 10.49 0.07 26.27
CA PHE A 340 11.31 1.23 25.92
C PHE A 340 12.27 0.90 24.78
N PHE A 341 13.02 -0.21 24.90
CA PHE A 341 13.92 -0.67 23.85
C PHE A 341 13.18 -0.93 22.53
N LEU A 342 12.02 -1.59 22.59
CA LEU A 342 11.22 -1.90 21.41
C LEU A 342 10.74 -0.63 20.70
N SER A 343 10.19 0.33 21.44
CA SER A 343 9.75 1.61 20.87
C SER A 343 10.93 2.42 20.30
N PHE A 344 12.11 2.34 20.92
CA PHE A 344 13.31 2.96 20.39
C PHE A 344 13.72 2.35 19.04
N VAL A 345 13.74 1.01 18.95
CA VAL A 345 14.02 0.31 17.70
C VAL A 345 12.98 0.61 16.63
N GLN A 346 11.68 0.68 16.98
CA GLN A 346 10.61 1.05 16.06
C GLN A 346 10.77 2.47 15.49
N VAL A 347 11.24 3.43 16.28
CA VAL A 347 11.58 4.79 15.81
C VAL A 347 12.74 4.74 14.81
N LEU A 348 13.81 4.01 15.13
CA LEU A 348 14.93 3.82 14.20
C LEU A 348 14.50 3.15 12.89
N GLN A 349 13.64 2.12 12.99
CA GLN A 349 13.05 1.43 11.84
C GLN A 349 12.28 2.40 10.96
N PHE A 350 11.41 3.23 11.56
CA PHE A 350 10.61 4.19 10.82
C PHE A 350 11.48 5.14 9.97
N TYR A 351 12.47 5.80 10.57
CA TYR A 351 13.33 6.74 9.84
C TYR A 351 14.13 6.05 8.73
N TYR A 352 14.75 4.91 9.06
CA TYR A 352 15.57 4.17 8.12
C TYR A 352 14.76 3.66 6.92
N GLN A 353 13.62 3.04 7.19
CA GLN A 353 12.77 2.44 6.18
C GLN A 353 12.07 3.50 5.32
N ARG A 354 11.63 4.61 5.90
CA ARG A 354 11.04 5.72 5.14
C ARG A 354 12.02 6.27 4.10
N GLY A 355 13.28 6.47 4.47
CA GLY A 355 14.31 6.94 3.53
C GLY A 355 14.62 5.92 2.42
N CYS A 356 14.66 4.64 2.75
CA CYS A 356 14.85 3.58 1.76
C CYS A 356 13.67 3.43 0.80
N LEU A 357 12.43 3.44 1.31
CA LEU A 357 11.22 3.39 0.49
C LEU A 357 11.07 4.61 -0.40
N TYR A 358 11.49 5.80 0.07
CA TYR A 358 11.52 7.00 -0.76
C TYR A 358 12.48 6.82 -1.95
N ARG A 359 13.71 6.36 -1.70
CA ARG A 359 14.70 6.09 -2.75
C ARG A 359 14.21 5.04 -3.75
N LEU A 360 13.68 3.92 -3.27
CA LEU A 360 13.19 2.84 -4.14
C LEU A 360 11.98 3.27 -4.98
N ARG A 361 11.11 4.12 -4.44
CA ARG A 361 10.00 4.71 -5.19
C ARG A 361 10.48 5.68 -6.27
N ALA A 362 11.47 6.53 -5.96
CA ALA A 362 12.08 7.41 -6.94
C ALA A 362 12.78 6.63 -8.09
N LEU A 363 13.27 5.42 -7.79
CA LEU A 363 13.85 4.49 -8.78
C LEU A 363 12.79 3.66 -9.53
N GLY A 364 11.52 3.70 -9.12
CA GLY A 364 10.46 2.86 -9.67
C GLY A 364 10.61 1.36 -9.36
N GLU A 365 11.36 1.00 -8.31
CA GLU A 365 11.65 -0.40 -7.93
C GLU A 365 10.65 -0.99 -6.93
N THR A 366 9.88 -0.15 -6.21
CA THR A 366 8.90 -0.58 -5.20
C THR A 366 7.49 -0.08 -5.51
N HIS A 367 6.49 -0.77 -4.97
CA HIS A 367 5.10 -0.39 -5.15
C HIS A 367 4.77 0.86 -4.30
N ASP A 368 3.89 1.72 -4.81
CA ASP A 368 3.52 2.96 -4.11
C ASP A 368 2.96 2.67 -2.71
N MET A 369 2.21 1.57 -2.55
CA MET A 369 1.57 1.18 -1.28
C MET A 369 2.48 0.43 -0.30
N ASP A 370 3.78 0.28 -0.56
CA ASP A 370 4.71 -0.34 0.39
C ASP A 370 4.93 0.57 1.61
N ILE A 371 4.74 0.00 2.81
CA ILE A 371 4.83 0.68 4.11
C ILE A 371 6.08 0.25 4.88
N THR A 372 6.45 1.06 5.88
CA THR A 372 7.39 0.66 6.93
C THR A 372 6.90 -0.58 7.69
N ILE A 373 7.79 -1.50 8.06
CA ILE A 373 7.50 -2.77 8.75
C ILE A 373 8.26 -2.87 10.08
N GLU A 374 7.78 -3.65 11.04
CA GLU A 374 8.46 -3.85 12.35
C GLU A 374 9.65 -4.81 12.32
N GLY A 375 10.06 -5.28 11.14
CA GLY A 375 11.24 -6.12 11.02
C GLY A 375 12.08 -5.81 9.80
N PHE A 376 12.68 -6.86 9.25
CA PHE A 376 13.64 -6.74 8.18
C PHE A 376 13.11 -7.27 6.85
N HIS A 377 13.31 -6.53 5.77
CA HIS A 377 12.90 -6.88 4.41
C HIS A 377 14.09 -6.92 3.46
N ARG A 378 13.96 -7.65 2.34
CA ARG A 378 15.05 -7.82 1.37
C ARG A 378 15.58 -6.51 0.80
N TRP A 379 14.69 -5.55 0.52
CA TRP A 379 15.07 -4.26 -0.05
C TRP A 379 15.89 -3.40 0.92
N MET A 380 15.86 -3.70 2.22
CA MET A 380 16.65 -3.00 3.24
C MET A 380 18.16 -3.30 3.11
N PHE A 381 18.57 -4.30 2.33
CA PHE A 381 19.99 -4.53 2.02
C PHE A 381 20.58 -3.51 1.03
N HIS A 382 19.76 -2.76 0.29
CA HIS A 382 20.23 -1.68 -0.59
C HIS A 382 20.52 -0.37 0.18
N GLY A 383 20.44 -0.40 1.50
CA GLY A 383 20.94 0.61 2.43
C GLY A 383 21.85 -0.04 3.47
N LEU A 384 22.54 0.78 4.26
CA LEU A 384 23.40 0.33 5.34
C LEU A 384 22.61 -0.65 6.24
N SER A 385 23.04 -1.92 6.37
CA SER A 385 22.38 -2.96 7.19
C SER A 385 22.46 -2.71 8.70
N PHE A 386 22.70 -1.45 9.09
CA PHE A 386 22.85 -0.94 10.44
C PHE A 386 21.71 -1.33 11.38
N LEU A 387 20.50 -1.54 10.85
CA LEU A 387 19.32 -1.86 11.64
C LEU A 387 19.33 -3.30 12.18
N VAL A 388 19.94 -4.24 11.44
CA VAL A 388 19.96 -5.68 11.77
C VAL A 388 20.46 -5.99 13.19
N PRO A 389 21.58 -5.42 13.70
CA PRO A 389 22.03 -5.68 15.07
C PRO A 389 20.99 -5.26 16.12
N PHE A 390 20.31 -4.13 15.94
CA PHE A 390 19.28 -3.67 16.87
C PHE A 390 18.06 -4.61 16.89
N LEU A 391 17.65 -5.11 15.71
CA LEU A 391 16.57 -6.11 15.62
C LEU A 391 16.98 -7.41 16.31
N LEU A 392 18.21 -7.88 16.08
CA LEU A 392 18.69 -9.11 16.69
C LEU A 392 18.74 -9.01 18.22
N VAL A 393 19.21 -7.88 18.76
CA VAL A 393 19.15 -7.61 20.20
C VAL A 393 17.71 -7.63 20.70
N GLY A 394 16.77 -7.04 19.96
CA GLY A 394 15.34 -7.09 20.31
C GLY A 394 14.78 -8.51 20.33
N TYR A 395 15.17 -9.36 19.38
CA TYR A 395 14.74 -10.75 19.34
C TYR A 395 15.35 -11.56 20.50
N LEU A 396 16.62 -11.35 20.81
CA LEU A 396 17.24 -11.96 21.98
C LEU A 396 16.57 -11.50 23.29
N PHE A 397 16.15 -10.24 23.38
CA PHE A 397 15.38 -9.74 24.51
C PHE A 397 13.98 -10.40 24.58
N GLN A 398 13.31 -10.62 23.44
CA GLN A 398 12.06 -11.40 23.41
C GLN A 398 12.27 -12.83 23.96
N LEU A 399 13.36 -13.50 23.58
CA LEU A 399 13.71 -14.81 24.14
C LEU A 399 14.02 -14.72 25.64
N TYR A 400 14.72 -13.68 26.08
CA TYR A 400 15.00 -13.45 27.50
C TYR A 400 13.71 -13.25 28.30
N ASN A 401 12.72 -12.53 27.76
CA ASN A 401 11.39 -12.41 28.38
C ASN A 401 10.69 -13.76 28.47
N ALA A 402 10.72 -14.56 27.41
CA ALA A 402 10.14 -15.90 27.41
C ALA A 402 10.78 -16.80 28.48
N TYR A 403 12.11 -16.76 28.60
CA TYR A 403 12.86 -17.52 29.59
C TYR A 403 12.55 -17.07 31.03
N THR A 404 12.58 -15.76 31.30
CA THR A 404 12.24 -15.22 32.63
C THR A 404 10.83 -15.62 33.03
N LEU A 405 9.85 -15.47 32.14
CA LEU A 405 8.47 -15.85 32.41
C LEU A 405 8.31 -17.37 32.61
N TRP A 406 9.00 -18.19 31.82
CA TRP A 406 9.01 -19.64 32.00
C TRP A 406 9.56 -20.03 33.37
N GLN A 407 10.65 -19.40 33.80
CA GLN A 407 11.23 -19.63 35.13
C GLN A 407 10.27 -19.14 36.24
N LEU A 408 9.69 -17.95 36.10
CA LEU A 408 8.69 -17.43 37.04
C LEU A 408 7.48 -18.36 37.16
N ALA A 409 7.01 -18.93 36.05
CA ALA A 409 5.86 -19.83 36.05
C ALA A 409 6.10 -21.15 36.81
N HIS A 410 7.37 -21.56 36.99
CA HIS A 410 7.75 -22.74 37.78
C HIS A 410 8.08 -22.42 39.24
N VAL A 411 8.48 -21.19 39.53
CA VAL A 411 8.88 -20.74 40.88
C VAL A 411 7.72 -20.10 41.65
N SER A 412 6.74 -19.51 40.96
CA SER A 412 5.64 -18.81 41.64
C SER A 412 4.70 -19.77 42.35
N THR A 413 4.63 -19.63 43.67
CA THR A 413 3.70 -20.34 44.55
C THR A 413 2.23 -20.05 44.22
N THR A 414 1.96 -19.01 43.42
CA THR A 414 0.67 -18.72 42.80
C THR A 414 0.66 -19.25 41.36
N HIS A 415 -0.24 -20.19 41.06
CA HIS A 415 -0.41 -20.75 39.71
C HIS A 415 -1.20 -19.78 38.81
N GLU A 416 -0.57 -18.66 38.45
CA GLU A 416 -1.13 -17.70 37.49
C GLU A 416 -0.91 -18.21 36.06
N TRP A 417 -2.00 -18.51 35.36
CA TRP A 417 -1.95 -19.03 33.99
C TRP A 417 -1.36 -18.03 33.00
N GLN A 418 -1.50 -16.72 33.27
CA GLN A 418 -1.00 -15.63 32.43
C GLN A 418 0.51 -15.75 32.21
N VAL A 419 1.27 -16.14 33.24
CA VAL A 419 2.74 -16.20 33.20
C VAL A 419 3.20 -17.24 32.17
N MET A 420 2.62 -18.44 32.24
CA MET A 420 2.95 -19.53 31.32
C MET A 420 2.55 -19.20 29.89
N VAL A 421 1.36 -18.65 29.69
CA VAL A 421 0.87 -18.29 28.35
C VAL A 421 1.72 -17.17 27.74
N LEU A 422 2.10 -16.14 28.52
CA LEU A 422 3.00 -15.09 28.06
C LEU A 422 4.39 -15.63 27.71
N ALA A 423 4.93 -16.57 28.49
CA ALA A 423 6.20 -17.23 28.15
C ALA A 423 6.15 -17.88 26.76
N ILE A 424 5.07 -18.62 26.47
CA ILE A 424 4.85 -19.25 25.17
C ILE A 424 4.70 -18.19 24.06
N ILE A 425 3.91 -17.15 24.29
CA ILE A 425 3.70 -16.10 23.29
C ILE A 425 5.01 -15.36 22.96
N PHE A 426 5.79 -14.94 23.96
CA PHE A 426 7.09 -14.30 23.71
C PHE A 426 8.05 -15.22 22.95
N PHE A 427 8.03 -16.53 23.24
CA PHE A 427 8.83 -17.51 22.51
C PHE A 427 8.38 -17.67 21.05
N LEU A 428 7.07 -17.71 20.78
CA LEU A 428 6.53 -17.77 19.41
C LEU A 428 6.87 -16.50 18.62
N LEU A 429 6.76 -15.32 19.24
CA LEU A 429 7.15 -14.05 18.63
C LEU A 429 8.65 -14.06 18.29
N PHE A 430 9.50 -14.48 19.21
CA PHE A 430 10.95 -14.65 18.98
C PHE A 430 11.22 -15.56 17.78
N LEU A 431 10.63 -16.77 17.77
CA LEU A 431 10.84 -17.75 16.71
C LEU A 431 10.44 -17.20 15.35
N GLY A 432 9.25 -16.63 15.21
CA GLY A 432 8.81 -16.11 13.91
C GLY A 432 9.60 -14.90 13.45
N ASN A 433 10.02 -14.02 14.37
CA ASN A 433 10.89 -12.87 14.05
C ASN A 433 12.28 -13.30 13.57
N ILE A 434 12.88 -14.30 14.20
CA ILE A 434 14.15 -14.91 13.77
C ILE A 434 13.98 -15.62 12.43
N LEU A 435 12.97 -16.48 12.28
CA LEU A 435 12.75 -17.27 11.06
C LEU A 435 12.51 -16.38 9.84
N THR A 436 11.75 -15.29 9.99
CA THR A 436 11.53 -14.33 8.89
C THR A 436 12.81 -13.58 8.52
N THR A 437 13.58 -13.11 9.51
CA THR A 437 14.85 -12.44 9.27
C THR A 437 15.88 -13.38 8.63
N LEU A 438 15.97 -14.63 9.10
CA LEU A 438 16.82 -15.67 8.51
C LEU A 438 16.39 -16.03 7.09
N SER A 439 15.09 -16.06 6.80
CA SER A 439 14.59 -16.30 5.44
C SER A 439 15.07 -15.18 4.50
N VAL A 440 14.92 -13.92 4.91
CA VAL A 440 15.39 -12.75 4.17
C VAL A 440 16.91 -12.79 3.97
N LEU A 441 17.67 -13.17 5.00
CA LEU A 441 19.12 -13.32 4.92
C LEU A 441 19.53 -14.47 3.99
N ARG A 442 18.90 -15.64 4.10
CA ARG A 442 19.13 -16.80 3.25
C ARG A 442 18.91 -16.46 1.79
N ASP A 443 17.85 -15.72 1.51
CA ASP A 443 17.52 -15.33 0.16
C ASP A 443 18.54 -14.36 -0.41
N LYS A 444 19.04 -13.42 0.41
CA LYS A 444 20.16 -12.54 0.03
C LYS A 444 21.44 -13.33 -0.27
N LEU A 445 21.76 -14.34 0.56
CA LEU A 445 22.93 -15.21 0.35
C LEU A 445 22.83 -16.03 -0.94
N ARG A 446 21.61 -16.40 -1.35
CA ARG A 446 21.32 -17.12 -2.60
C ARG A 446 21.34 -16.22 -3.83
N GLU A 447 21.23 -14.91 -3.67
CA GLU A 447 21.17 -13.91 -4.74
C GLU A 447 22.53 -13.62 -5.41
N LYS A 448 23.55 -14.47 -5.20
CA LYS A 448 24.88 -14.38 -5.84
C LYS A 448 24.88 -14.63 -7.36
N THR A 449 23.72 -14.87 -7.98
CA THR A 449 23.55 -14.81 -9.44
C THR A 449 22.83 -13.51 -9.82
N PRO A 450 23.39 -12.68 -10.73
CA PRO A 450 22.77 -11.42 -11.13
C PRO A 450 21.34 -11.67 -11.63
N PRO A 451 20.37 -10.83 -11.27
CA PRO A 451 18.97 -11.08 -11.59
C PRO A 451 18.81 -11.15 -13.11
N SER A 452 18.11 -12.18 -13.58
CA SER A 452 17.84 -12.41 -15.00
C SER A 452 17.18 -11.20 -15.67
N THR A 453 16.47 -10.37 -14.90
CA THR A 453 15.87 -9.09 -15.30
C THR A 453 16.90 -7.99 -15.55
N LEU A 454 18.00 -7.88 -14.79
CA LEU A 454 19.10 -6.97 -15.12
C LEU A 454 19.87 -7.46 -16.35
N ARG A 455 20.05 -8.78 -16.48
CA ARG A 455 20.64 -9.38 -17.69
C ARG A 455 19.77 -9.13 -18.92
N GLN A 456 18.45 -9.25 -18.79
CA GLN A 456 17.48 -8.93 -19.86
C GLN A 456 17.42 -7.43 -20.16
N LYS A 457 17.41 -6.54 -19.17
CA LYS A 457 17.46 -5.08 -19.39
C LYS A 457 18.79 -4.66 -20.02
N TYR A 458 19.91 -5.24 -19.58
CA TYR A 458 21.22 -4.98 -20.20
C TYR A 458 21.29 -5.53 -21.62
N GLN A 459 20.73 -6.72 -21.87
CA GLN A 459 20.62 -7.28 -23.22
C GLN A 459 19.69 -6.43 -24.09
N SER A 460 18.55 -5.95 -23.60
CA SER A 460 17.63 -5.11 -24.37
C SER A 460 18.23 -3.73 -24.66
N LEU A 461 18.91 -3.11 -23.68
CA LEU A 461 19.68 -1.88 -23.87
C LEU A 461 20.83 -2.08 -24.85
N LYS A 462 21.59 -3.17 -24.74
CA LYS A 462 22.67 -3.51 -25.68
C LYS A 462 22.13 -3.70 -27.10
N THR A 463 20.99 -4.36 -27.23
CA THR A 463 20.33 -4.59 -28.54
C THR A 463 19.79 -3.27 -29.10
N PHE A 464 19.21 -2.41 -28.28
CA PHE A 464 18.73 -1.08 -28.67
C PHE A 464 19.89 -0.17 -29.12
N LEU A 465 20.97 -0.12 -28.33
CA LEU A 465 22.17 0.65 -28.66
C LEU A 465 22.86 0.11 -29.93
N SER A 466 22.96 -1.21 -30.11
CA SER A 466 23.56 -1.78 -31.32
C SER A 466 22.70 -1.52 -32.56
N THR A 467 21.36 -1.59 -32.43
CA THR A 467 20.42 -1.32 -33.52
C THR A 467 20.49 0.15 -33.94
N ASN A 468 20.55 1.08 -32.98
CA ASN A 468 20.70 2.51 -33.28
C ASN A 468 22.07 2.86 -33.86
N TYR A 469 23.14 2.20 -33.40
CA TYR A 469 24.48 2.35 -34.00
C TYR A 469 24.50 1.88 -35.47
N HIS A 470 23.90 0.72 -35.78
CA HIS A 470 23.81 0.21 -37.15
C HIS A 470 22.92 1.08 -38.05
N ARG A 471 21.82 1.63 -37.50
CA ARG A 471 20.93 2.54 -38.24
C ARG A 471 21.63 3.86 -38.57
N ARG A 472 22.42 4.39 -37.63
CA ARG A 472 23.24 5.60 -37.84
C ARG A 472 24.36 5.35 -38.86
N SER A 473 25.08 4.23 -38.76
CA SER A 473 26.13 3.86 -39.71
C SER A 473 25.60 3.64 -41.15
N ARG A 474 24.44 2.98 -41.31
CA ARG A 474 23.78 2.83 -42.62
C ARG A 474 23.34 4.18 -43.20
N SER A 475 22.85 5.09 -42.37
CA SER A 475 22.51 6.45 -42.82
C SER A 475 23.73 7.21 -43.33
N PHE A 476 24.90 7.08 -42.68
CA PHE A 476 26.13 7.71 -43.16
C PHE A 476 26.63 7.12 -44.48
N HIS A 477 26.57 5.79 -44.66
CA HIS A 477 26.90 5.17 -45.94
C HIS A 477 25.94 5.54 -47.06
N GLN A 478 24.64 5.65 -46.76
CA GLN A 478 23.64 6.04 -47.75
C GLN A 478 23.77 7.50 -48.18
N PHE A 479 24.23 8.39 -47.28
CA PHE A 479 24.60 9.76 -47.62
C PHE A 479 25.88 9.84 -48.47
N GLY A 480 26.91 9.05 -48.13
CA GLY A 480 28.15 8.96 -48.92
C GLY A 480 27.90 8.52 -50.37
N ASN A 481 27.13 7.44 -50.56
CA ASN A 481 26.79 6.94 -51.89
C ASN A 481 25.88 7.91 -52.68
N ARG A 482 25.14 8.79 -52.01
CA ARG A 482 24.29 9.78 -52.70
C ARG A 482 25.12 10.94 -53.23
N GLN A 483 26.11 11.41 -52.48
CA GLN A 483 27.05 12.43 -52.94
C GLN A 483 27.95 11.91 -54.05
N GLU A 484 28.41 10.67 -53.95
CA GLU A 484 29.22 10.04 -55.01
C GLU A 484 28.42 9.90 -56.31
N LYS A 485 27.12 9.58 -56.22
CA LYS A 485 26.22 9.47 -57.36
C LYS A 485 25.85 10.84 -57.98
N GLU A 486 25.62 11.87 -57.17
CA GLU A 486 25.42 13.25 -57.66
C GLU A 486 26.68 13.81 -58.32
N GLN A 487 27.86 13.37 -57.89
CA GLN A 487 29.13 13.77 -58.48
C GLN A 487 29.41 13.05 -59.80
N THR A 488 29.05 11.77 -59.94
CA THR A 488 29.12 11.05 -61.23
C THR A 488 28.09 11.54 -62.24
N ASP A 489 26.86 11.86 -61.79
CA ASP A 489 25.79 12.34 -62.69
C ASP A 489 26.09 13.77 -63.21
N ASN A 490 26.79 14.62 -62.44
CA ASN A 490 27.25 15.94 -62.89
C ASN A 490 28.43 15.89 -63.89
N ILE A 491 29.27 14.85 -63.82
CA ILE A 491 30.36 14.64 -64.78
C ILE A 491 29.80 14.15 -66.13
N ASP A 492 28.72 13.36 -66.12
CA ASP A 492 28.10 12.85 -67.34
C ASP A 492 27.28 13.93 -68.09
N VAL A 493 26.70 14.90 -67.38
CA VAL A 493 25.94 16.02 -68.00
C VAL A 493 26.87 17.06 -68.65
N THR A 494 28.11 17.21 -68.17
CA THR A 494 29.08 18.17 -68.73
C THR A 494 29.84 17.64 -69.95
N SER A 495 29.67 16.37 -70.31
CA SER A 495 30.33 15.75 -71.49
C SER A 495 29.45 15.66 -72.75
N LYS A 496 28.23 16.21 -72.71
CA LYS A 496 27.23 16.11 -73.79
C LYS A 496 26.90 17.40 -74.52
N ASP A 497 27.56 18.51 -74.17
CA ASP A 497 27.36 19.83 -74.79
C ASP A 497 28.61 20.38 -75.52
N ASP A 498 29.51 19.50 -75.99
CA ASP A 498 30.61 19.85 -76.92
C ASP A 498 30.41 19.20 -78.31
#